data_AF-A0A3C0GJH7-F1
#
_entry.id   AF-A0A3C0GJH7-F1
#
_cell.length_a   1.000
_cell.length_b   1.000
_cell.length_c   1.000
_cell.angle_alpha   90.00
_cell.angle_beta   90.00
_cell.angle_gamma   90.00
#
_symmetry.space_group_name_H-M   'P 1'
#
loop_
_entity.id
_entity.type
_entity.pdbx_description
1 polymer ?
#
loop_
_entity_poly.entity_id
_entity_poly.type
_entity_poly.pdbx_seq_one_letter_code
_entity_poly.pdbx_strand_id
1 'polypeptide(L)'
;MTWAYRNSAGSTIPETGKVANVGLFSHDYVSTLFFGFHNTLYKWAFVTDNGPVDLYAGWAPMDTWVHIAATYDGKTAKLYANGKLISWKELSGTIPFKDDGSLQS
;
A
#
# COMPACT_ATOMS: atom_id res chain seq x y z
N MET A 1 2.90 -10.46 -2.45
CA MET A 1 4.05 -9.89 -3.20
C MET A 1 3.66 -9.77 -4.66
N THR A 2 4.25 -8.85 -5.41
CA THR A 2 4.01 -8.71 -6.85
C THR A 2 5.16 -7.99 -7.55
N TRP A 3 5.26 -8.18 -8.87
CA TRP A 3 6.05 -7.33 -9.75
C TRP A 3 5.13 -6.29 -10.38
N ALA A 4 5.53 -5.02 -10.38
CA ALA A 4 4.76 -3.93 -10.96
C ALA A 4 5.63 -3.09 -11.89
N TYR A 5 5.06 -2.68 -13.01
CA TYR A 5 5.62 -1.68 -13.91
C TYR A 5 4.66 -0.50 -13.97
N ARG A 6 5.17 0.71 -13.80
CA ARG A 6 4.39 1.94 -13.91
C ARG A 6 4.99 2.80 -15.00
N ASN A 7 4.18 3.19 -15.98
CA ASN A 7 4.60 4.09 -17.04
C ASN A 7 4.70 5.54 -16.52
N SER A 8 5.61 6.34 -17.05
CA SER A 8 5.58 7.79 -16.83
C SER A 8 4.53 8.46 -17.73
N ALA A 9 4.34 7.94 -18.94
CA ALA A 9 3.38 8.45 -19.91
C ALA A 9 1.93 8.17 -19.47
N GLY A 10 1.16 9.23 -19.26
CA GLY A 10 -0.26 9.15 -18.88
C GLY A 10 -0.51 8.76 -17.42
N SER A 11 0.53 8.69 -16.58
CA SER A 11 0.38 8.38 -15.15
C SER A 11 0.04 9.62 -14.31
N THR A 12 0.03 10.82 -14.89
CA THR A 12 -0.32 12.06 -14.18
C THR A 12 -1.83 12.29 -14.16
N ILE A 13 -2.37 12.59 -12.99
CA ILE A 13 -3.75 13.03 -12.80
C ILE A 13 -3.89 14.48 -13.32
N PRO A 14 -4.74 14.75 -14.34
CA PRO A 14 -4.83 16.07 -14.98
C PRO A 14 -5.10 17.23 -14.02
N GLU A 15 -5.92 17.00 -13.01
CA GLU A 15 -6.39 18.03 -12.07
C GLU A 15 -5.30 18.46 -11.08
N THR A 16 -4.37 17.57 -10.76
CA THR A 16 -3.37 17.81 -9.70
C THR A 16 -1.94 17.84 -10.21
N GLY A 17 -1.70 17.36 -11.45
CA GLY A 17 -0.36 17.17 -12.01
C GLY A 17 0.47 16.09 -11.30
N LYS A 18 -0.09 15.41 -10.29
CA LYS A 18 0.62 14.36 -9.54
C LYS A 18 0.51 13.03 -10.26
N VAL A 19 1.52 12.19 -10.06
CA VAL A 19 1.46 10.77 -10.40
C VAL A 19 0.27 10.12 -9.69
N ALA A 20 -0.50 9.32 -10.40
CA ALA A 20 -1.65 8.59 -9.90
C ALA A 20 -1.26 7.56 -8.83
N ASN A 21 -2.15 7.37 -7.86
CA ASN A 21 -2.06 6.24 -6.96
C ASN A 21 -2.36 4.95 -7.73
N VAL A 22 -1.66 3.86 -7.40
CA VAL A 22 -1.90 2.55 -7.99
C VAL A 22 -2.04 1.54 -6.86
N GLY A 23 -3.24 1.00 -6.67
CA GLY A 23 -3.50 -0.10 -5.75
C GLY A 23 -3.20 -1.45 -6.41
N LEU A 24 -2.34 -2.25 -5.78
CA LEU A 24 -2.08 -3.65 -6.19
C LEU A 24 -2.99 -4.61 -5.42
N PHE A 25 -3.28 -4.27 -4.16
CA PHE A 25 -4.31 -4.89 -3.36
C PHE A 25 -4.92 -3.82 -2.47
N SER A 26 -6.24 -3.65 -2.59
CA SER A 26 -7.00 -2.66 -1.84
C SER A 26 -8.34 -3.25 -1.44
N HIS A 27 -8.79 -2.95 -0.22
CA HIS A 27 -10.13 -3.29 0.26
C HIS A 27 -10.70 -2.10 1.02
N ASP A 28 -11.99 -1.84 0.80
CA ASP A 28 -12.78 -0.70 1.28
C ASP A 28 -11.96 0.54 1.54
N TYR A 29 -11.78 1.36 0.50
CA TYR A 29 -10.90 2.54 0.55
C TYR A 29 -11.28 3.56 1.64
N VAL A 30 -12.48 3.45 2.23
CA VAL A 30 -12.93 4.28 3.36
C VAL A 30 -12.61 3.67 4.73
N SER A 31 -12.23 2.38 4.81
CA SER A 31 -11.77 1.67 6.04
C SER A 31 -10.46 0.88 5.85
N THR A 32 -9.75 1.23 4.77
CA THR A 32 -8.30 1.24 4.54
C THR A 32 -7.58 -0.07 4.77
N LEU A 33 -7.52 -0.89 3.74
CA LEU A 33 -6.32 -1.66 3.41
C LEU A 33 -5.84 -1.21 2.02
N PHE A 34 -4.59 -0.76 1.93
CA PHE A 34 -3.95 -0.33 0.69
C PHE A 34 -2.51 -0.84 0.62
N PHE A 35 -2.24 -1.62 -0.41
CA PHE A 35 -0.90 -2.02 -0.81
C PHE A 35 -0.64 -1.60 -2.25
N GLY A 36 0.39 -0.78 -2.46
CA GLY A 36 0.74 -0.31 -3.79
C GLY A 36 1.57 0.96 -3.76
N PHE A 37 1.17 1.93 -4.57
CA PHE A 37 1.90 3.18 -4.75
C PHE A 37 1.00 4.38 -4.47
N HIS A 38 1.51 5.30 -3.66
CA HIS A 38 0.84 6.57 -3.39
C HIS A 38 1.69 7.71 -3.96
N ASN A 39 1.24 8.28 -5.07
CA ASN A 39 2.05 9.04 -6.01
C ASN A 39 3.33 8.25 -6.37
N THR A 40 4.51 8.79 -6.06
CA THR A 40 5.81 8.16 -6.32
C THR A 40 6.34 7.32 -5.15
N LEU A 41 5.60 7.17 -4.05
CA LEU A 41 6.05 6.42 -2.87
C LEU A 41 5.49 5.00 -2.89
N TYR A 42 6.24 4.03 -2.36
CA TYR A 42 5.68 2.73 -1.98
C TYR A 42 4.78 2.93 -0.76
N LYS A 43 3.62 2.24 -0.72
CA LYS A 43 2.67 2.34 0.39
C LYS A 43 2.19 0.98 0.88
N TRP A 44 2.22 0.81 2.19
CA TRP A 44 1.56 -0.27 2.92
C TRP A 44 0.78 0.31 4.09
N ALA A 45 -0.55 0.29 3.97
CA ALA A 45 -1.44 0.89 4.96
C ALA A 45 -2.62 -0.03 5.27
N PHE A 46 -2.92 -0.17 6.55
CA PHE A 46 -4.11 -0.88 7.03
C PHE A 46 -4.50 -0.40 8.43
N VAL A 47 -5.74 -0.64 8.84
CA VAL A 47 -6.20 -0.38 10.21
C VAL A 47 -6.23 -1.66 11.02
N THR A 48 -5.83 -1.55 12.28
CA THR A 48 -6.00 -2.59 13.30
C THR A 48 -6.96 -2.12 14.39
N ASP A 49 -7.43 -3.05 15.21
CA ASP A 49 -8.16 -2.75 16.46
C ASP A 49 -7.41 -1.80 17.42
N ASN A 50 -6.08 -1.71 17.31
CA ASN A 50 -5.23 -0.82 18.12
C ASN A 50 -4.75 0.43 17.37
N GLY A 51 -5.28 0.67 16.16
CA GLY A 51 -5.00 1.87 15.38
C GLY A 51 -4.40 1.61 13.99
N PRO A 52 -4.07 2.67 13.23
CA PRO A 52 -3.61 2.54 11.86
C PRO A 52 -2.11 2.25 11.74
N VAL A 53 -1.77 1.43 10.75
CA VAL A 53 -0.45 1.38 10.12
C VAL A 53 -0.54 2.15 8.81
N ASP A 54 0.35 3.13 8.61
CA ASP A 54 0.47 3.88 7.36
C ASP A 54 1.95 4.08 7.03
N LEU A 55 2.50 3.19 6.21
CA LEU A 55 3.89 3.24 5.80
C LEU A 55 3.99 3.82 4.39
N TYR A 56 4.69 4.96 4.28
CA TYR A 56 5.21 5.47 3.01
C TYR A 56 6.71 5.30 3.02
N ALA A 57 7.28 4.82 1.92
CA ALA A 57 8.72 4.61 1.87
C ALA A 57 9.28 4.72 0.47
N GLY A 58 10.55 5.11 0.40
CA GLY A 58 11.34 5.16 -0.82
C GLY A 58 10.74 6.04 -1.92
N TRP A 59 11.33 5.94 -3.10
CA TRP A 59 10.77 6.51 -4.32
C TRP A 59 10.72 5.38 -5.34
N ALA A 60 9.51 5.01 -5.75
CA ALA A 60 9.27 3.97 -6.73
C ALA A 60 9.55 4.54 -8.12
N PRO A 61 10.60 4.06 -8.83
CA PRO A 61 10.94 4.55 -10.15
C PRO A 61 9.79 4.32 -11.14
N MET A 62 9.70 5.18 -12.13
CA MET A 62 8.86 4.98 -13.31
C MET A 62 9.64 4.23 -14.39
N ASP A 63 8.89 3.65 -15.31
CA ASP A 63 9.40 2.94 -16.48
C ASP A 63 10.41 1.83 -16.15
N THR A 64 10.27 1.25 -14.96
CA THR A 64 11.14 0.19 -14.44
C THR A 64 10.29 -0.83 -13.68
N TRP A 65 10.56 -2.12 -13.90
CA TRP A 65 9.95 -3.18 -13.11
C TRP A 65 10.48 -3.13 -11.68
N VAL A 66 9.57 -3.15 -10.71
CA VAL A 66 9.90 -3.26 -9.29
C VAL A 66 9.20 -4.45 -8.66
N HIS A 67 9.89 -5.14 -7.77
CA HIS A 67 9.28 -6.16 -6.93
C HIS A 67 8.88 -5.54 -5.59
N ILE A 68 7.62 -5.66 -5.20
CA ILE A 68 7.11 -5.11 -3.94
C ILE A 68 6.46 -6.23 -3.12
N ALA A 69 6.78 -6.23 -1.82
CA ALA A 69 6.18 -7.16 -0.85
C ALA A 69 5.88 -6.43 0.47
N ALA A 70 4.86 -6.89 1.18
CA ALA A 70 4.53 -6.42 2.51
C ALA A 70 4.09 -7.59 3.38
N THR A 71 4.33 -7.49 4.68
CA THR A 71 3.92 -8.48 5.67
C THR A 71 3.37 -7.78 6.91
N TYR A 72 2.48 -8.47 7.63
CA TYR A 72 2.07 -8.13 8.98
C TYR A 72 1.86 -9.44 9.75
N ASP A 73 2.50 -9.58 10.90
CA ASP A 73 2.48 -10.80 11.72
C ASP A 73 1.59 -10.67 12.97
N GLY A 74 0.73 -9.64 13.02
CA GLY A 74 -0.06 -9.28 14.21
C GLY A 74 0.66 -8.36 15.19
N LYS A 75 1.94 -8.06 14.97
CA LYS A 75 2.74 -7.12 15.78
C LYS A 75 3.55 -6.12 14.95
N THR A 76 4.13 -6.54 13.84
CA THR A 76 5.07 -5.74 13.06
C THR A 76 4.67 -5.74 11.59
N ALA A 77 4.38 -4.56 11.06
CA ALA A 77 4.19 -4.34 9.63
C ALA A 77 5.55 -4.09 8.98
N LYS A 78 5.81 -4.70 7.82
CA LYS A 78 7.04 -4.54 7.06
C LYS A 78 6.72 -4.32 5.58
N LEU A 79 7.47 -3.43 4.93
CA LEU A 79 7.37 -3.10 3.52
C LEU A 79 8.74 -3.26 2.85
N TYR A 80 8.75 -3.96 1.73
CA TYR A 80 9.94 -4.33 0.98
C TYR A 80 9.85 -3.87 -0.47
N ALA A 81 10.98 -3.40 -1.01
CA ALA A 81 11.16 -3.15 -2.45
C ALA A 81 12.44 -3.83 -2.94
N ASN A 82 12.35 -4.56 -4.05
CA ASN A 82 13.45 -5.31 -4.67
C ASN A 82 14.22 -6.19 -3.66
N GLY A 83 13.48 -6.86 -2.77
CA GLY A 83 14.03 -7.75 -1.75
C GLY A 83 14.61 -7.06 -0.50
N LYS A 84 14.67 -5.73 -0.47
CA LYS A 84 15.17 -4.96 0.68
C LYS A 84 14.03 -4.43 1.54
N LEU A 85 14.15 -4.53 2.87
CA LEU A 85 13.26 -3.86 3.81
C LEU A 85 13.44 -2.34 3.70
N ILE A 86 12.38 -1.61 3.35
CA ILE A 86 12.42 -0.16 3.16
C ILE A 86 11.65 0.61 4.22
N SER A 87 10.71 -0.03 4.93
CA SER A 87 10.01 0.56 6.07
C SER A 87 9.33 -0.51 6.93
N TRP A 88 9.09 -0.19 8.19
CA TRP A 88 8.37 -1.03 9.14
C TRP A 88 7.74 -0.20 10.25
N LYS A 89 6.77 -0.80 10.96
CA LYS A 89 6.18 -0.23 12.19
C LYS A 89 5.75 -1.36 13.11
N GLU A 90 6.04 -1.23 14.40
CA GLU A 90 5.44 -2.06 15.44
C GLU A 90 4.10 -1.47 15.86
N LEU A 91 3.05 -2.26 15.72
CA LEU A 91 1.71 -2.03 16.23
C LEU A 91 1.04 -3.39 16.36
N SER A 92 0.89 -3.88 17.59
CA SER A 92 0.12 -5.09 17.85
C SER A 92 -1.35 -4.86 17.54
N GLY A 93 -2.04 -5.83 16.97
CA GLY A 93 -3.47 -5.73 16.71
C GLY A 93 -3.95 -6.74 15.67
N THR A 94 -5.26 -6.89 15.60
CA THR A 94 -5.91 -7.65 14.54
C THR A 94 -6.40 -6.71 13.44
N ILE A 95 -6.33 -7.14 12.18
CA ILE A 95 -6.96 -6.41 11.08
C ILE A 95 -8.43 -6.85 11.06
N PRO A 96 -9.39 -5.96 11.41
CA PRO A 96 -10.79 -6.32 11.41
C PRO A 96 -11.29 -6.43 9.96
N PHE A 97 -11.80 -7.59 9.57
CA PHE A 97 -12.60 -7.76 8.36
C PHE A 97 -14.08 -7.83 8.77
N LYS A 98 -14.94 -7.07 8.09
CA LYS A 98 -16.38 -7.22 8.27
C LYS A 98 -16.84 -8.43 7.47
N ASP A 99 -17.07 -9.53 8.18
CA ASP A 99 -17.59 -10.76 7.60
C ASP A 99 -19.12 -10.88 7.76
N ASP A 100 -19.85 -9.75 7.75
CA ASP A 100 -21.31 -9.75 7.98
C ASP A 100 -22.14 -9.97 6.70
N GLY A 101 -21.48 -10.14 5.55
CA GLY A 101 -22.14 -10.38 4.26
C GLY A 101 -22.98 -9.21 3.75
N SER A 102 -22.97 -8.06 4.42
CA SER A 102 -23.58 -6.83 3.90
C SER A 102 -22.68 -6.26 2.81
N LEU A 103 -23.29 -5.84 1.70
CA LEU A 103 -22.56 -5.11 0.66
C LEU A 103 -22.04 -3.82 1.30
N GLN A 104 -20.72 -3.66 1.36
CA GLN A 104 -20.12 -2.39 1.78
C GLN A 104 -20.44 -1.37 0.67
N SER A 105 -21.36 -0.46 0.97
CA SER A 105 -21.88 0.58 0.08
C SER A 105 -21.01 1.83 0.10
#